data_AF-A0A838DGE9-F1
#
_entry.id   AF-A0A838DGE9-F1
#
_cell.length_a   1.000
_cell.length_b   1.000
_cell.length_c   1.000
_cell.angle_alpha   90.00
_cell.angle_beta   90.00
_cell.angle_gamma   90.00
#
_symmetry.space_group_name_H-M   'P 1'
#
loop_
_entity.id
_entity.type
_entity.pdbx_description
1 polymer ?
#
loop_
_entity_poly.entity_id
_entity_poly.type
_entity_poly.pdbx_seq_one_letter_code
_entity_poly.pdbx_strand_id
1 'polypeptide(L)'
;MKRLLLLLGGAAAAFAIWYGISGSGKASRTALQALLPRDTLAFVYLPDLSKTREQWRQSDLYKLWTEPAVQEFLRKPLAQAPKMSSAGEWAQDFDALGMKEAFLAIIAWENNQPKLAGGFRFKGGVDDAEKIVEKWRSRVQQNAPAAVRETVTHRQHRLDVVRQDGVTLATAYHRDRFFAANDIDLLKQLLDRADGTTADAAQTLGAEENYVSAMKHLPADYAAMAYARFDRYFEQLKARLPAGSATGDQLAALRQIRTAAIATGFQDGKIRDVLFVGMPRTEESGELTRASLVLATEASFLYTATFLNLSQRLSLPATRVSGTPAFLQRLIAAFARSGITADNWNKAFGVELGIVGDWPANSRIPALFATLPVQDLAGANQIIAAMTSAAPEGGAWTQSARDGVNYYSLPPANPMIPVTPTIAVAEKFAIAGVDPISVEAATKRSRASNSELAAAESFTAAEALVPKGRHLFTYLDTALLYQRLDAALRPMLVMGAAFVPAIAEAVDLAKLPAPDVVSRHLSPIVVSQRYENEGYVTESVGPVSIYQAVLGIAGATGAGAAWYQRETQRARAGGAVLPQPPPVVPAAPSPPLPAASPSETP
;
A
#
# COMPACT_ATOMS: atom_id res chain seq x y z
N MET A 1 1.73 0.24 17.94
CA MET A 1 1.58 -0.01 16.49
C MET A 1 1.14 1.22 15.71
N LYS A 2 -0.05 1.82 15.96
CA LYS A 2 -0.50 3.07 15.29
C LYS A 2 0.54 4.19 15.31
N ARG A 3 1.20 4.46 16.45
CA ARG A 3 2.22 5.53 16.57
C ARG A 3 3.53 5.24 15.82
N LEU A 4 3.95 3.98 15.67
CA LEU A 4 5.18 3.61 14.95
C LEU A 4 4.93 3.59 13.42
N LEU A 5 3.76 3.10 12.99
CA LEU A 5 3.32 3.18 11.60
C LEU A 5 2.96 4.62 11.18
N LEU A 6 2.50 5.46 12.12
CA LEU A 6 2.33 6.90 11.92
C LEU A 6 3.66 7.68 11.98
N LEU A 7 4.67 7.18 12.67
CA LEU A 7 6.02 7.78 12.66
C LEU A 7 6.81 7.37 11.42
N LEU A 8 6.74 6.11 10.99
CA LEU A 8 7.34 5.63 9.75
C LEU A 8 6.56 6.13 8.52
N GLY A 9 5.22 6.14 8.60
CA GLY A 9 4.34 6.70 7.58
C GLY A 9 4.32 8.23 7.57
N GLY A 10 4.49 8.88 8.72
CA GLY A 10 4.62 10.33 8.84
C GLY A 10 5.99 10.83 8.41
N ALA A 11 7.06 10.08 8.72
CA ALA A 11 8.38 10.32 8.15
C ALA A 11 8.33 10.12 6.63
N ALA A 12 7.75 9.04 6.10
CA ALA A 12 7.59 8.80 4.67
C ALA A 12 6.66 9.80 3.95
N ALA A 13 5.62 10.33 4.61
CA ALA A 13 4.74 11.35 4.05
C ALA A 13 5.38 12.75 4.07
N ALA A 14 6.12 13.11 5.13
CA ALA A 14 6.97 14.29 5.14
C ALA A 14 8.11 14.16 4.10
N PHE A 15 8.60 12.94 3.88
CA PHE A 15 9.58 12.59 2.86
C PHE A 15 9.04 12.71 1.43
N ALA A 16 7.78 12.35 1.18
CA ALA A 16 7.11 12.49 -0.11
C ALA A 16 6.87 13.96 -0.49
N ILE A 17 6.61 14.83 0.50
CA ILE A 17 6.54 16.29 0.31
C ILE A 17 7.93 16.89 0.09
N TRP A 18 8.98 16.30 0.70
CA TRP A 18 10.38 16.66 0.53
C TRP A 18 11.02 16.14 -0.78
N TYR A 19 10.45 15.08 -1.37
CA TYR A 19 10.93 14.31 -2.54
C TYR A 19 11.18 15.12 -3.82
N GLY A 20 10.67 16.35 -3.92
CA GLY A 20 10.66 17.11 -5.18
C GLY A 20 11.89 17.98 -5.49
N ILE A 21 12.80 18.25 -4.55
CA ILE A 21 13.73 19.39 -4.72
C ILE A 21 15.07 19.20 -4.01
N SER A 22 16.14 18.71 -4.69
CA SER A 22 17.47 19.37 -4.70
C SER A 22 18.56 18.68 -5.59
N GLY A 23 19.76 19.29 -5.81
CA GLY A 23 20.70 19.14 -6.97
C GLY A 23 22.14 18.51 -6.84
N SER A 24 22.59 17.84 -7.94
CA SER A 24 23.84 17.09 -8.40
C SER A 24 24.94 16.38 -7.51
N GLY A 25 25.14 15.05 -7.64
CA GLY A 25 26.42 14.30 -7.81
C GLY A 25 26.72 13.05 -6.93
N LYS A 26 27.11 11.93 -7.55
CA LYS A 26 27.38 10.56 -7.04
C LYS A 26 27.87 10.41 -5.57
N ALA A 27 27.29 9.44 -4.86
CA ALA A 27 27.58 9.08 -3.46
C ALA A 27 27.98 7.61 -3.25
N SER A 28 28.69 7.33 -2.16
CA SER A 28 29.23 6.01 -1.81
C SER A 28 28.62 5.46 -0.52
N ARG A 29 28.16 4.21 -0.55
CA ARG A 29 27.60 3.46 0.60
C ARG A 29 28.58 3.24 1.74
N THR A 30 29.87 3.27 1.44
CA THR A 30 30.96 2.89 2.34
C THR A 30 31.09 3.83 3.55
N ALA A 31 30.61 5.08 3.44
CA ALA A 31 30.73 6.07 4.51
C ALA A 31 29.71 5.87 5.66
N LEU A 32 28.47 5.47 5.36
CA LEU A 32 27.41 5.39 6.38
C LEU A 32 27.61 4.20 7.34
N GLN A 33 28.02 3.05 6.79
CA GLN A 33 28.21 1.82 7.55
C GLN A 33 29.34 1.93 8.60
N ALA A 34 30.34 2.78 8.35
CA ALA A 34 31.43 3.07 9.27
C ALA A 34 31.06 4.14 10.31
N LEU A 35 30.08 4.99 10.00
CA LEU A 35 29.66 6.10 10.84
C LEU A 35 28.65 5.69 11.90
N LEU A 36 27.67 4.85 11.54
CA LEU A 36 26.60 4.48 12.46
C LEU A 36 27.05 3.36 13.42
N PRO A 37 26.62 3.40 14.70
CA PRO A 37 26.84 2.31 15.64
C PRO A 37 26.25 0.98 15.16
N ARG A 38 26.86 -0.14 15.55
CA ARG A 38 26.36 -1.50 15.30
C ARG A 38 24.91 -1.72 15.77
N ASP A 39 24.53 -1.06 16.86
CA ASP A 39 23.20 -1.22 17.48
C ASP A 39 22.10 -0.34 16.88
N THR A 40 22.38 0.33 15.75
CA THR A 40 21.39 1.17 15.05
C THR A 40 20.10 0.39 14.79
N LEU A 41 18.98 0.90 15.31
CA LEU A 41 17.67 0.25 15.19
C LEU A 41 17.02 0.51 13.83
N ALA A 42 17.12 1.73 13.31
CA ALA A 42 16.58 2.07 12.00
C ALA A 42 17.27 3.29 11.43
N PHE A 43 17.29 3.43 10.10
CA PHE A 43 17.70 4.67 9.47
C PHE A 43 17.07 4.85 8.09
N VAL A 44 17.08 6.09 7.62
CA VAL A 44 16.80 6.48 6.24
C VAL A 44 18.05 7.15 5.69
N TYR A 45 18.39 6.87 4.43
CA TYR A 45 19.58 7.35 3.75
C TYR A 45 19.26 7.81 2.33
N LEU A 46 19.81 8.95 1.95
CA LEU A 46 19.70 9.55 0.62
C LEU A 46 21.11 9.83 0.10
N PRO A 47 21.57 9.04 -0.89
CA PRO A 47 22.91 9.17 -1.41
C PRO A 47 23.08 10.49 -2.15
N ASP A 48 22.17 10.81 -3.07
CA ASP A 48 22.34 11.91 -4.01
C ASP A 48 21.01 12.55 -4.43
N LEU A 49 20.53 13.49 -3.63
CA LEU A 49 19.24 14.19 -3.78
C LEU A 49 19.03 14.79 -5.17
N SER A 50 19.99 15.56 -5.59
CA SER A 50 20.49 15.70 -6.94
C SER A 50 19.95 14.82 -8.08
N LYS A 51 20.50 13.61 -8.16
CA LYS A 51 20.27 12.64 -9.20
C LYS A 51 18.85 12.14 -9.04
N THR A 52 18.40 11.94 -7.80
CA THR A 52 17.02 11.62 -7.48
C THR A 52 16.04 12.65 -8.06
N ARG A 53 16.32 13.95 -7.95
CA ARG A 53 15.48 15.02 -8.54
C ARG A 53 15.50 14.99 -10.06
N GLU A 54 16.66 14.79 -10.67
CA GLU A 54 16.78 14.69 -12.13
C GLU A 54 16.00 13.49 -12.66
N GLN A 55 16.16 12.33 -12.03
CA GLN A 55 15.41 11.12 -12.34
C GLN A 55 13.91 11.29 -12.08
N TRP A 56 13.52 11.99 -11.02
CA TRP A 56 12.13 12.36 -10.75
C TRP A 56 11.56 13.22 -11.88
N ARG A 57 12.29 14.22 -12.37
CA ARG A 57 11.86 15.06 -13.51
C ARG A 57 11.71 14.26 -14.81
N GLN A 58 12.41 13.14 -14.92
CA GLN A 58 12.31 12.22 -16.05
C GLN A 58 11.23 11.14 -15.82
N SER A 59 10.62 11.08 -14.63
CA SER A 59 9.60 10.09 -14.31
C SER A 59 8.29 10.33 -15.05
N ASP A 60 7.57 9.26 -15.33
CA ASP A 60 6.29 9.32 -16.05
C ASP A 60 5.25 10.10 -15.23
N LEU A 61 5.29 10.00 -13.90
CA LEU A 61 4.44 10.79 -13.01
C LEU A 61 4.75 12.29 -13.08
N TYR A 62 6.03 12.68 -13.17
CA TYR A 62 6.37 14.09 -13.33
C TYR A 62 6.00 14.62 -14.71
N LYS A 63 6.19 13.83 -15.78
CA LYS A 63 5.75 14.19 -17.13
C LYS A 63 4.23 14.41 -17.16
N LEU A 64 3.46 13.51 -16.56
CA LEU A 64 2.02 13.66 -16.37
C LEU A 64 1.67 14.94 -15.63
N TRP A 65 2.36 15.21 -14.51
CA TRP A 65 2.15 16.44 -13.76
C TRP A 65 2.37 17.67 -14.64
N THR A 66 3.43 17.70 -15.45
CA THR A 66 3.76 18.83 -16.32
C THR A 66 2.86 18.99 -17.56
N GLU A 67 1.96 18.05 -17.84
CA GLU A 67 1.03 18.18 -18.96
C GLU A 67 0.18 19.46 -18.85
N PRO A 68 0.07 20.27 -19.91
CA PRO A 68 -0.67 21.54 -19.86
C PRO A 68 -2.13 21.36 -19.40
N ALA A 69 -2.81 20.30 -19.87
CA ALA A 69 -4.18 20.02 -19.46
C ALA A 69 -4.30 19.65 -17.97
N VAL A 70 -3.33 18.90 -17.44
CA VAL A 70 -3.28 18.52 -16.02
C VAL A 70 -3.01 19.74 -15.15
N GLN A 71 -2.07 20.60 -15.55
CA GLN A 71 -1.80 21.86 -14.84
C GLN A 71 -3.01 22.79 -14.82
N GLU A 72 -3.72 22.92 -15.95
CA GLU A 72 -4.91 23.77 -16.02
C GLU A 72 -6.03 23.23 -15.11
N PHE A 73 -6.24 21.91 -15.08
CA PHE A 73 -7.19 21.27 -14.16
C PHE A 73 -6.83 21.50 -12.69
N LEU A 74 -5.55 21.34 -12.34
CA LEU A 74 -5.07 21.45 -10.96
C LEU A 74 -4.94 22.90 -10.48
N ARG A 75 -5.00 23.89 -11.37
CA ARG A 75 -4.84 25.32 -11.03
C ARG A 75 -5.78 25.76 -9.91
N LYS A 76 -7.06 25.39 -10.00
CA LYS A 76 -8.10 25.75 -9.01
C LYS A 76 -7.91 25.04 -7.66
N PRO A 77 -7.78 23.69 -7.59
CA PRO A 77 -7.58 23.02 -6.30
C PRO A 77 -6.24 23.40 -5.65
N LEU A 78 -5.17 23.63 -6.43
CA LEU A 78 -3.88 24.08 -5.88
C LEU A 78 -3.95 25.50 -5.33
N ALA A 79 -4.78 26.38 -5.90
CA ALA A 79 -5.00 27.73 -5.36
C ALA A 79 -5.73 27.72 -4.01
N GLN A 80 -6.54 26.69 -3.74
CA GLN A 80 -7.29 26.49 -2.49
C GLN A 80 -6.52 25.68 -1.45
N ALA A 81 -5.48 24.96 -1.86
CA ALA A 81 -4.63 24.23 -0.94
C ALA A 81 -3.93 25.19 0.04
N PRO A 82 -3.76 24.80 1.32
CA PRO A 82 -2.98 25.59 2.26
C PRO A 82 -1.58 25.81 1.67
N LYS A 83 -1.20 27.08 1.46
CA LYS A 83 0.15 27.40 1.00
C LYS A 83 1.13 26.88 2.05
N MET A 84 1.84 25.80 1.74
CA MET A 84 3.05 25.43 2.48
C MET A 84 4.13 26.45 2.15
N SER A 85 4.01 27.66 2.72
CA SER A 85 4.94 28.76 2.50
C SER A 85 6.39 28.39 2.86
N SER A 86 6.57 27.45 3.80
CA SER A 86 7.89 27.00 4.23
C SER A 86 8.54 25.95 3.31
N ALA A 87 7.77 25.13 2.58
CA ALA A 87 8.33 24.02 1.79
C ALA A 87 9.23 24.52 0.65
N GLY A 88 8.85 25.62 -0.01
CA GLY A 88 9.66 26.24 -1.08
C GLY A 88 10.97 26.84 -0.57
N GLU A 89 10.99 27.40 0.64
CA GLU A 89 12.20 27.99 1.23
C GLU A 89 13.18 26.91 1.71
N TRP A 90 12.70 25.86 2.40
CA TRP A 90 13.55 24.73 2.80
C TRP A 90 14.19 24.04 1.58
N ALA A 91 13.42 23.90 0.50
CA ALA A 91 13.90 23.35 -0.74
C ALA A 91 15.04 24.17 -1.38
N GLN A 92 14.93 25.52 -1.36
CA GLN A 92 16.01 26.41 -1.80
C GLN A 92 17.24 26.30 -0.91
N ASP A 93 17.06 26.21 0.42
CA ASP A 93 18.16 26.05 1.38
C ASP A 93 18.90 24.71 1.13
N PHE A 94 18.18 23.60 0.91
CA PHE A 94 18.80 22.30 0.60
C PHE A 94 19.53 22.31 -0.75
N ASP A 95 18.98 22.99 -1.76
CA ASP A 95 19.64 23.21 -3.05
C ASP A 95 20.94 24.01 -2.90
N ALA A 96 20.91 25.09 -2.11
CA ALA A 96 22.07 25.93 -1.86
C ALA A 96 23.18 25.18 -1.11
N LEU A 97 22.81 24.28 -0.18
CA LEU A 97 23.75 23.40 0.52
C LEU A 97 24.35 22.32 -0.40
N GLY A 98 23.75 22.01 -1.55
CA GLY A 98 24.18 20.90 -2.40
C GLY A 98 24.22 19.58 -1.65
N MET A 99 23.16 19.32 -0.86
CA MET A 99 23.13 18.27 0.16
C MET A 99 23.27 16.85 -0.44
N LYS A 100 24.16 16.04 0.15
CA LYS A 100 24.48 14.66 -0.25
C LYS A 100 24.63 13.75 0.95
N GLU A 101 24.50 12.45 0.74
CA GLU A 101 24.67 11.43 1.78
C GLU A 101 23.87 11.76 3.06
N ALA A 102 22.68 12.31 2.88
CA ALA A 102 21.83 12.71 3.99
C ALA A 102 21.29 11.45 4.68
N PHE A 103 21.35 11.41 6.01
CA PHE A 103 20.81 10.31 6.78
C PHE A 103 20.13 10.78 8.06
N LEU A 104 19.17 9.98 8.51
CA LEU A 104 18.54 10.09 9.82
C LEU A 104 18.39 8.68 10.39
N ALA A 105 18.90 8.47 11.59
CA ALA A 105 18.99 7.19 12.26
C ALA A 105 18.38 7.25 13.67
N ILE A 106 17.70 6.17 14.03
CA ILE A 106 17.26 5.84 15.38
C ILE A 106 18.26 4.84 15.92
N ILE A 107 19.01 5.24 16.95
CA ILE A 107 20.09 4.43 17.50
C ILE A 107 19.56 3.52 18.62
N ALA A 108 18.79 4.08 19.55
CA ALA A 108 18.28 3.36 20.71
C ALA A 108 16.99 4.00 21.24
N TRP A 109 16.34 3.35 22.21
CA TRP A 109 15.26 3.94 23.00
C TRP A 109 15.63 3.93 24.47
N GLU A 110 15.87 5.10 25.05
CA GLU A 110 16.21 5.28 26.46
C GLU A 110 15.16 6.19 27.12
N ASN A 111 14.70 5.86 28.33
CA ASN A 111 13.71 6.66 29.08
C ASN A 111 12.46 7.04 28.27
N ASN A 112 11.98 6.12 27.41
CA ASN A 112 10.83 6.32 26.53
C ASN A 112 11.00 7.43 25.46
N GLN A 113 12.25 7.83 25.19
CA GLN A 113 12.61 8.76 24.12
C GLN A 113 13.59 8.08 23.13
N PRO A 114 13.41 8.26 21.81
CA PRO A 114 14.35 7.73 20.84
C PRO A 114 15.64 8.55 20.85
N LYS A 115 16.81 7.89 20.83
CA LYS A 115 18.09 8.52 20.51
C LYS A 115 18.24 8.64 18.99
N LEU A 116 18.29 9.87 18.50
CA LEU A 116 18.31 10.22 17.10
C LEU A 116 19.67 10.81 16.73
N ALA A 117 20.16 10.40 15.57
CA ALA A 117 21.36 10.92 14.94
C ALA A 117 21.09 11.17 13.47
N GLY A 118 21.66 12.21 12.91
CA GLY A 118 21.54 12.51 11.51
C GLY A 118 22.69 13.38 11.02
N GLY A 119 22.74 13.55 9.72
CA GLY A 119 23.74 14.39 9.11
C GLY A 119 23.66 14.36 7.61
N PHE A 120 24.46 15.22 7.00
CA PHE A 120 24.59 15.29 5.57
C PHE A 120 25.95 15.89 5.19
N ARG A 121 26.38 15.60 3.98
CA ARG A 121 27.49 16.30 3.34
C ARG A 121 26.94 17.49 2.56
N PHE A 122 27.63 18.63 2.63
CA PHE A 122 27.29 19.83 1.86
C PHE A 122 28.41 20.17 0.88
N LYS A 123 28.11 21.02 -0.09
CA LYS A 123 29.06 21.55 -1.06
C LYS A 123 29.56 22.92 -0.59
N GLY A 124 30.87 23.16 -0.71
CA GLY A 124 31.47 24.46 -0.39
C GLY A 124 32.09 24.51 1.01
N GLY A 125 32.31 25.72 1.52
CA GLY A 125 32.94 25.95 2.82
C GLY A 125 31.93 25.88 3.99
N VAL A 126 32.43 25.60 5.19
CA VAL A 126 31.63 25.58 6.43
C VAL A 126 30.90 26.90 6.64
N ASP A 127 31.51 28.03 6.31
CA ASP A 127 30.93 29.37 6.50
C ASP A 127 29.65 29.58 5.67
N ASP A 128 29.56 29.00 4.47
CA ASP A 128 28.37 29.12 3.63
C ASP A 128 27.25 28.19 4.10
N ALA A 129 27.60 26.98 4.56
CA ALA A 129 26.65 26.09 5.21
C ALA A 129 26.11 26.69 6.52
N GLU A 130 26.98 27.33 7.30
CA GLU A 130 26.63 27.94 8.58
C GLU A 130 25.64 29.10 8.43
N LYS A 131 25.72 29.88 7.35
CA LYS A 131 24.71 30.92 7.05
C LYS A 131 23.31 30.33 6.88
N ILE A 132 23.20 29.13 6.31
CA ILE A 132 21.91 28.46 6.08
C ILE A 132 21.46 27.78 7.37
N VAL A 133 22.34 27.06 8.05
CA VAL A 133 22.03 26.39 9.31
C VAL A 133 21.66 27.39 10.41
N GLU A 134 22.28 28.57 10.47
CA GLU A 134 21.90 29.60 11.46
C GLU A 134 20.48 30.13 11.20
N LYS A 135 20.03 30.23 9.93
CA LYS A 135 18.63 30.53 9.63
C LYS A 135 17.70 29.44 10.18
N TRP A 136 18.10 28.18 10.12
CA TRP A 136 17.33 27.09 10.70
C TRP A 136 17.32 27.16 12.22
N ARG A 137 18.48 27.41 12.86
CA ARG A 137 18.59 27.59 14.31
C ARG A 137 17.77 28.77 14.80
N SER A 138 17.75 29.89 14.08
CA SER A 138 16.96 31.07 14.44
C SER A 138 15.46 30.77 14.41
N ARG A 139 14.97 29.99 13.44
CA ARG A 139 13.57 29.53 13.40
C ARG A 139 13.24 28.61 14.58
N VAL A 140 14.15 27.70 14.95
CA VAL A 140 13.96 26.87 16.15
C VAL A 140 13.85 27.76 17.39
N GLN A 141 14.72 28.77 17.54
CA GLN A 141 14.65 29.72 18.66
C GLN A 141 13.36 30.54 18.68
N GLN A 142 12.83 30.94 17.52
CA GLN A 142 11.56 31.66 17.44
C GLN A 142 10.39 30.79 17.94
N ASN A 143 10.39 29.50 17.63
CA ASN A 143 9.37 28.56 18.08
C ASN A 143 9.58 28.07 19.52
N ALA A 144 10.80 28.25 20.04
CA ALA A 144 11.27 27.73 21.32
C ALA A 144 12.13 28.81 22.03
N PRO A 145 11.52 29.94 22.44
CA PRO A 145 12.26 31.11 22.91
C PRO A 145 12.96 30.86 24.26
N ALA A 146 12.49 29.89 25.03
CA ALA A 146 13.09 29.45 26.29
C ALA A 146 14.29 28.50 26.11
N ALA A 147 14.64 28.13 24.88
CA ALA A 147 15.76 27.24 24.61
C ALA A 147 17.10 27.88 25.00
N VAL A 148 17.89 27.16 25.78
CA VAL A 148 19.24 27.55 26.19
C VAL A 148 20.23 27.07 25.14
N ARG A 149 21.05 27.98 24.62
CA ARG A 149 22.14 27.67 23.69
C ARG A 149 23.47 27.63 24.44
N GLU A 150 24.23 26.56 24.23
CA GLU A 150 25.53 26.34 24.83
C GLU A 150 26.51 25.82 23.78
N THR A 151 27.78 26.18 23.91
CA THR A 151 28.84 25.62 23.08
C THR A 151 29.69 24.67 23.92
N VAL A 152 29.85 23.44 23.44
CA VAL A 152 30.66 22.40 24.07
C VAL A 152 31.82 22.05 23.15
N THR A 153 33.04 22.01 23.67
CA THR A 153 34.21 21.57 22.88
C THR A 153 34.43 20.08 23.09
N HIS A 154 34.62 19.33 22.00
CA HIS A 154 35.04 17.93 22.02
C HIS A 154 36.21 17.74 21.06
N ARG A 155 37.41 17.54 21.60
CA ARG A 155 38.66 17.46 20.82
C ARG A 155 38.81 18.71 19.91
N GLN A 156 38.84 18.51 18.60
CA GLN A 156 38.93 19.55 17.57
C GLN A 156 37.57 20.09 17.12
N HIS A 157 36.46 19.54 17.62
CA HIS A 157 35.10 19.90 17.21
C HIS A 157 34.45 20.86 18.20
N ARG A 158 33.80 21.89 17.65
CA ARG A 158 32.88 22.77 18.38
C ARG A 158 31.46 22.25 18.19
N LEU A 159 30.81 21.89 19.29
CA LEU A 159 29.42 21.44 19.31
C LEU A 159 28.54 22.60 19.75
N ASP A 160 27.53 22.92 18.94
CA ASP A 160 26.49 23.88 19.30
C ASP A 160 25.27 23.10 19.79
N VAL A 161 24.93 23.31 21.06
CA VAL A 161 23.92 22.56 21.81
C VAL A 161 22.76 23.48 22.16
N VAL A 162 21.54 23.03 21.86
CA VAL A 162 20.29 23.71 22.21
C VAL A 162 19.49 22.79 23.13
N ARG A 163 19.06 23.30 24.29
CA ARG A 163 18.25 22.54 25.26
C ARG A 163 16.95 23.25 25.61
N GLN A 164 15.85 22.50 25.61
CA GLN A 164 14.55 22.97 26.12
C GLN A 164 13.68 21.80 26.58
N ASP A 165 13.04 21.89 27.74
CA ASP A 165 12.02 20.95 28.24
C ASP A 165 12.43 19.46 28.17
N GLY A 166 13.70 19.16 28.49
CA GLY A 166 14.26 17.81 28.44
C GLY A 166 14.61 17.31 27.03
N VAL A 167 14.43 18.12 25.99
CA VAL A 167 14.90 17.89 24.62
C VAL A 167 16.24 18.57 24.44
N THR A 168 17.23 17.80 23.97
CA THR A 168 18.55 18.32 23.58
C THR A 168 18.69 18.18 22.07
N LEU A 169 19.31 19.16 21.42
CA LEU A 169 19.77 19.09 20.03
C LEU A 169 21.23 19.57 20.00
N ALA A 170 22.15 18.67 19.71
CA ALA A 170 23.55 18.98 19.52
C ALA A 170 23.88 18.94 18.02
N THR A 171 24.64 19.90 17.54
CA THR A 171 25.06 20.00 16.13
C THR A 171 26.56 20.27 16.03
N ALA A 172 27.22 19.75 15.00
CA ALA A 172 28.64 19.96 14.79
C ALA A 172 29.02 19.82 13.32
N TYR A 173 30.15 20.43 12.95
CA TYR A 173 30.77 20.27 11.64
C TYR A 173 32.03 19.38 11.73
N HIS A 174 32.22 18.58 10.70
CA HIS A 174 33.46 17.86 10.42
C HIS A 174 33.75 17.98 8.92
N ARG A 175 34.76 18.78 8.55
CA ARG A 175 35.11 19.08 7.14
C ARG A 175 33.89 19.57 6.35
N ASP A 176 33.46 18.82 5.34
CA ASP A 176 32.33 19.07 4.45
C ASP A 176 31.02 18.42 4.94
N ARG A 177 30.96 17.99 6.20
CA ARG A 177 29.81 17.30 6.80
C ARG A 177 29.24 18.07 7.98
N PHE A 178 27.92 18.04 8.05
CA PHE A 178 27.13 18.49 9.19
C PHE A 178 26.53 17.28 9.91
N PHE A 179 26.59 17.28 11.23
CA PHE A 179 26.00 16.27 12.09
C PHE A 179 25.07 16.90 13.11
N ALA A 180 23.99 16.18 13.42
CA ALA A 180 23.05 16.53 14.46
C ALA A 180 22.63 15.29 15.25
N ALA A 181 22.48 15.41 16.56
CA ALA A 181 21.92 14.36 17.40
C ALA A 181 21.12 14.97 18.55
N ASN A 182 20.19 14.20 19.11
CA ASN A 182 19.46 14.64 20.31
C ASN A 182 20.15 14.25 21.63
N ASP A 183 21.36 13.72 21.54
CA ASP A 183 22.21 13.30 22.65
C ASP A 183 23.65 13.70 22.34
N ILE A 184 24.31 14.36 23.30
CA ILE A 184 25.64 14.94 23.10
C ILE A 184 26.69 13.84 22.98
N ASP A 185 26.59 12.79 23.77
CA ASP A 185 27.55 11.70 23.75
C ASP A 185 27.41 10.88 22.48
N LEU A 186 26.18 10.73 21.97
CA LEU A 186 25.94 10.17 20.65
C LEU A 186 26.60 11.00 19.54
N LEU A 187 26.49 12.34 19.58
CA LEU A 187 27.17 13.20 18.60
C LEU A 187 28.70 13.07 18.68
N LYS A 188 29.28 13.04 19.88
CA LYS A 188 30.72 12.83 20.07
C LYS A 188 31.18 11.51 19.45
N GLN A 189 30.44 10.42 19.67
CA GLN A 189 30.76 9.12 19.08
C GLN A 189 30.67 9.12 17.55
N LEU A 190 29.74 9.87 16.95
CA LEU A 190 29.67 10.03 15.49
C LEU A 190 30.89 10.78 14.95
N LEU A 191 31.30 11.85 15.64
CA LEU A 191 32.50 12.61 15.27
C LEU A 191 33.78 11.77 15.42
N ASP A 192 33.90 11.00 16.51
CA ASP A 192 35.04 10.10 16.72
C ASP A 192 35.16 9.03 15.62
N ARG A 193 34.01 8.54 15.10
CA ARG A 193 33.95 7.65 13.92
C ARG A 193 34.28 8.35 12.62
N ALA A 194 33.78 9.58 12.42
CA ALA A 194 34.12 10.39 11.25
C ALA A 194 35.62 10.74 11.19
N ASP A 195 36.26 10.93 12.36
CA ASP A 195 37.70 11.17 12.48
C ASP A 195 38.56 9.90 12.25
N GLY A 196 37.94 8.72 12.16
CA GLY A 196 38.64 7.44 12.07
C GLY A 196 39.38 7.04 13.36
N THR A 197 39.05 7.68 14.49
CA THR A 197 39.72 7.49 15.79
C THR A 197 39.14 6.33 16.60
N THR A 198 38.01 5.76 16.17
CA THR A 198 37.43 4.56 16.77
C THR A 198 38.14 3.33 16.22
N ALA A 199 38.92 2.68 17.07
CA ALA A 199 39.78 1.54 16.70
C ALA A 199 39.01 0.25 16.38
N ASP A 200 37.73 0.15 16.71
CA ASP A 200 36.98 -1.10 16.64
C ASP A 200 35.92 -1.09 15.53
N ALA A 201 36.33 -1.53 14.34
CA ALA A 201 35.43 -1.74 13.21
C ALA A 201 34.25 -2.68 13.57
N ALA A 202 34.40 -3.56 14.58
CA ALA A 202 33.36 -4.46 15.05
C ALA A 202 32.21 -3.75 15.78
N GLN A 203 32.35 -2.46 16.13
CA GLN A 203 31.29 -1.63 16.74
C GLN A 203 30.53 -0.76 15.73
N THR A 204 30.81 -0.91 14.44
CA THR A 204 30.13 -0.18 13.37
C THR A 204 28.98 -0.99 12.78
N LEU A 205 28.03 -0.31 12.15
CA LEU A 205 26.91 -0.94 11.45
C LEU A 205 27.39 -1.90 10.35
N GLY A 206 28.53 -1.61 9.72
CA GLY A 206 29.14 -2.48 8.71
C GLY A 206 29.58 -3.86 9.22
N ALA A 207 29.70 -4.05 10.54
CA ALA A 207 29.99 -5.35 11.15
C ALA A 207 28.72 -6.08 11.64
N GLU A 208 27.53 -5.51 11.45
CA GLU A 208 26.27 -6.13 11.85
C GLU A 208 25.77 -7.10 10.77
N GLU A 209 25.58 -8.36 11.14
CA GLU A 209 25.30 -9.46 10.20
C GLU A 209 23.96 -9.28 9.48
N ASN A 210 22.89 -8.88 10.18
CA ASN A 210 21.58 -8.74 9.55
C ASN A 210 21.54 -7.55 8.57
N TYR A 211 22.26 -6.48 8.87
CA TYR A 211 22.46 -5.33 8.00
C TYR A 211 23.24 -5.75 6.76
N VAL A 212 24.41 -6.36 6.93
CA VAL A 212 25.25 -6.82 5.81
C VAL A 212 24.47 -7.80 4.93
N SER A 213 23.70 -8.71 5.53
CA SER A 213 22.83 -9.62 4.79
C SER A 213 21.74 -8.86 4.02
N ALA A 214 20.97 -7.99 4.68
CA ALA A 214 19.91 -7.22 4.04
C ALA A 214 20.41 -6.37 2.86
N MET A 215 21.61 -5.78 2.98
CA MET A 215 22.19 -4.96 1.92
C MET A 215 22.58 -5.74 0.66
N LYS A 216 22.80 -7.07 0.74
CA LYS A 216 23.08 -7.91 -0.44
C LYS A 216 21.87 -8.03 -1.37
N HIS A 217 20.66 -7.86 -0.84
CA HIS A 217 19.42 -8.00 -1.59
C HIS A 217 18.92 -6.67 -2.20
N LEU A 218 19.52 -5.54 -1.82
CA LEU A 218 19.15 -4.23 -2.34
C LEU A 218 19.95 -3.87 -3.59
N PRO A 219 19.34 -3.19 -4.59
CA PRO A 219 20.04 -2.76 -5.79
C PRO A 219 21.19 -1.83 -5.43
N ALA A 220 22.30 -1.84 -6.19
CA ALA A 220 23.50 -1.01 -5.94
C ALA A 220 23.31 0.50 -6.18
N ASP A 221 22.28 0.86 -6.96
CA ASP A 221 21.88 2.23 -7.24
C ASP A 221 20.47 2.46 -6.71
N TYR A 222 20.29 3.49 -5.89
CA TYR A 222 18.99 3.88 -5.34
C TYR A 222 18.93 5.40 -5.14
N ALA A 223 17.72 5.94 -5.18
CA ALA A 223 17.41 7.31 -4.85
C ALA A 223 17.25 7.52 -3.33
N ALA A 224 16.67 6.54 -2.64
CA ALA A 224 16.53 6.53 -1.21
C ALA A 224 16.55 5.09 -0.69
N MET A 225 16.99 4.91 0.55
CA MET A 225 17.00 3.64 1.23
C MET A 225 16.58 3.81 2.68
N ALA A 226 15.84 2.84 3.22
CA ALA A 226 15.61 2.73 4.65
C ALA A 226 15.91 1.31 5.13
N TYR A 227 16.33 1.20 6.38
CA TYR A 227 16.61 -0.07 7.04
C TYR A 227 16.06 -0.03 8.47
N ALA A 228 15.57 -1.16 8.96
CA ALA A 228 15.06 -1.32 10.31
C ALA A 228 15.32 -2.72 10.86
N ARG A 229 15.64 -2.77 12.15
CA ARG A 229 15.80 -3.96 12.98
C ARG A 229 14.59 -4.13 13.89
N PHE A 230 14.01 -5.31 13.83
CA PHE A 230 12.82 -5.65 14.58
C PHE A 230 13.13 -6.61 15.74
N ASP A 231 14.17 -7.43 15.62
CA ASP A 231 14.68 -8.31 16.68
C ASP A 231 14.90 -7.55 18.00
N ARG A 232 15.68 -6.47 17.97
CA ARG A 232 15.96 -5.62 19.13
C ARG A 232 14.75 -4.80 19.59
N TYR A 233 13.94 -4.34 18.64
CA TYR A 233 12.74 -3.58 18.97
C TYR A 233 11.77 -4.43 19.79
N PHE A 234 11.55 -5.69 19.40
CA PHE A 234 10.67 -6.60 20.12
C PHE A 234 11.25 -7.04 21.47
N GLU A 235 12.57 -7.18 21.61
CA GLU A 235 13.22 -7.37 22.92
C GLU A 235 12.94 -6.21 23.87
N GLN A 236 13.17 -4.97 23.41
CA GLN A 236 12.91 -3.76 24.20
C GLN A 236 11.41 -3.57 24.50
N LEU A 237 10.53 -3.95 23.57
CA LEU A 237 9.09 -3.91 23.79
C LEU A 237 8.65 -4.96 24.81
N LYS A 238 9.21 -6.18 24.77
CA LYS A 238 8.91 -7.25 25.74
C LYS A 238 9.24 -6.83 27.16
N ALA A 239 10.38 -6.14 27.36
CA ALA A 239 10.76 -5.59 28.66
C ALA A 239 9.80 -4.50 29.19
N ARG A 240 8.96 -3.91 28.32
CA ARG A 240 8.02 -2.83 28.65
C ARG A 240 6.56 -3.29 28.75
N LEU A 241 6.24 -4.51 28.36
CA LEU A 241 4.86 -5.02 28.38
C LEU A 241 4.55 -5.71 29.72
N PRO A 242 3.36 -5.52 30.31
CA PRO A 242 2.92 -6.28 31.48
C PRO A 242 2.90 -7.78 31.19
N ALA A 243 3.35 -8.58 32.15
CA ALA A 243 3.25 -10.05 32.09
C ALA A 243 1.79 -10.48 31.88
N GLY A 244 1.53 -11.34 30.88
CA GLY A 244 0.19 -11.83 30.56
C GLY A 244 -0.64 -10.97 29.58
N SER A 245 -0.07 -9.93 28.97
CA SER A 245 -0.80 -9.15 27.96
C SER A 245 -1.12 -9.95 26.68
N ALA A 246 -2.38 -9.87 26.20
CA ALA A 246 -2.88 -10.54 24.99
C ALA A 246 -2.09 -10.19 23.70
N THR A 247 -1.25 -9.16 23.75
CA THR A 247 -0.26 -8.76 22.75
C THR A 247 0.82 -9.81 22.50
N GLY A 248 1.06 -10.73 23.44
CA GLY A 248 2.12 -11.74 23.36
C GLY A 248 1.97 -12.70 22.17
N ASP A 249 0.75 -13.19 21.93
CA ASP A 249 0.46 -14.16 20.86
C ASP A 249 0.14 -13.47 19.53
N GLN A 250 -0.50 -12.30 19.56
CA GLN A 250 -0.79 -11.49 18.36
C GLN A 250 0.48 -11.00 17.64
N LEU A 251 1.59 -10.86 18.36
CA LEU A 251 2.88 -10.45 17.80
C LEU A 251 3.78 -11.63 17.38
N ALA A 252 3.36 -12.89 17.55
CA ALA A 252 4.21 -14.05 17.29
C ALA A 252 4.71 -14.11 15.84
N ALA A 253 3.85 -13.82 14.85
CA ALA A 253 4.25 -13.74 13.44
C ALA A 253 5.16 -12.54 13.15
N LEU A 254 4.92 -11.40 13.80
CA LEU A 254 5.75 -10.19 13.64
C LEU A 254 7.13 -10.35 14.29
N ARG A 255 7.26 -11.15 15.36
CA ARG A 255 8.55 -11.49 15.99
C ARG A 255 9.46 -12.33 15.10
N GLN A 256 8.92 -12.99 14.08
CA GLN A 256 9.72 -13.74 13.11
C GLN A 256 10.46 -12.81 12.13
N ILE A 257 10.02 -11.54 12.02
CA ILE A 257 10.71 -10.52 11.25
C ILE A 257 11.91 -10.05 12.06
N ARG A 258 13.11 -10.31 11.53
CA ARG A 258 14.39 -9.88 12.10
C ARG A 258 14.73 -8.46 11.64
N THR A 259 14.64 -8.24 10.33
CA THR A 259 14.98 -6.96 9.69
C THR A 259 14.06 -6.65 8.51
N ALA A 260 13.98 -5.38 8.15
CA ALA A 260 13.49 -4.98 6.84
C ALA A 260 14.39 -3.91 6.25
N ALA A 261 14.57 -3.94 4.94
CA ALA A 261 15.30 -2.92 4.20
C ALA A 261 14.56 -2.61 2.92
N ILE A 262 14.41 -1.33 2.60
CA ILE A 262 13.73 -0.88 1.39
C ILE A 262 14.64 0.08 0.63
N ALA A 263 14.69 -0.07 -0.69
CA ALA A 263 15.34 0.87 -1.59
C ALA A 263 14.35 1.29 -2.68
N THR A 264 14.32 2.59 -2.95
CA THR A 264 13.55 3.18 -4.04
C THR A 264 14.53 3.80 -5.02
N GLY A 265 14.32 3.56 -6.32
CA GLY A 265 15.10 4.13 -7.41
C GLY A 265 14.25 4.41 -8.64
N PHE A 266 14.89 4.80 -9.73
CA PHE A 266 14.23 5.07 -11.01
C PHE A 266 14.85 4.25 -12.13
N GLN A 267 14.00 3.75 -13.03
CA GLN A 267 14.40 3.00 -14.22
C GLN A 267 13.45 3.36 -15.37
N ASP A 268 13.98 3.93 -16.45
CA ASP A 268 13.22 4.26 -17.66
C ASP A 268 11.92 5.04 -17.40
N GLY A 269 12.00 6.07 -16.55
CA GLY A 269 10.87 6.91 -16.13
C GLY A 269 9.97 6.29 -15.05
N LYS A 270 10.19 5.04 -14.66
CA LYS A 270 9.39 4.33 -13.64
C LYS A 270 10.09 4.34 -12.30
N ILE A 271 9.29 4.28 -11.23
CA ILE A 271 9.77 4.06 -9.88
C ILE A 271 9.98 2.56 -9.69
N ARG A 272 11.17 2.19 -9.23
CA ARG A 272 11.51 0.81 -8.84
C ARG A 272 11.72 0.73 -7.33
N ASP A 273 10.93 -0.09 -6.67
CA ASP A 273 11.03 -0.36 -5.24
C ASP A 273 11.51 -1.79 -5.02
N VAL A 274 12.45 -1.96 -4.09
CA VAL A 274 12.92 -3.27 -3.62
C VAL A 274 12.81 -3.30 -2.11
N LEU A 275 11.97 -4.19 -1.58
CA LEU A 275 11.81 -4.47 -0.16
C LEU A 275 12.39 -5.85 0.15
N PHE A 276 13.34 -5.90 1.06
CA PHE A 276 13.78 -7.12 1.72
C PHE A 276 13.17 -7.21 3.12
N VAL A 277 12.65 -8.39 3.48
CA VAL A 277 12.17 -8.72 4.83
C VAL A 277 12.88 -9.98 5.29
N GLY A 278 13.78 -9.85 6.26
CA GLY A 278 14.53 -10.95 6.85
C GLY A 278 13.65 -11.73 7.82
N MET A 279 13.10 -12.85 7.37
CA MET A 279 12.25 -13.74 8.17
C MET A 279 12.36 -15.18 7.63
N PRO A 280 12.12 -16.21 8.47
CA PRO A 280 12.12 -17.59 7.99
C PRO A 280 11.06 -17.80 6.91
N ARG A 281 11.33 -18.75 6.01
CA ARG A 281 10.37 -19.18 5.01
C ARG A 281 9.11 -19.71 5.70
N THR A 282 7.98 -19.09 5.39
CA THR A 282 6.66 -19.44 5.97
C THR A 282 5.88 -20.41 5.09
N GLU A 283 6.22 -20.51 3.81
CA GLU A 283 5.50 -21.32 2.82
C GLU A 283 6.43 -22.28 2.07
N GLU A 284 6.16 -23.59 2.22
CA GLU A 284 6.78 -24.67 1.44
C GLU A 284 5.93 -25.03 0.19
N SER A 285 5.21 -24.06 -0.37
CA SER A 285 4.21 -24.27 -1.41
C SER A 285 4.76 -24.40 -2.84
N GLY A 286 6.07 -24.56 -3.02
CA GLY A 286 6.72 -24.61 -4.34
C GLY A 286 6.92 -23.24 -4.98
N GLU A 287 6.97 -23.18 -6.32
CA GLU A 287 7.00 -21.94 -7.11
C GLU A 287 5.62 -21.66 -7.72
N LEU A 288 5.24 -20.38 -7.83
CA LEU A 288 4.04 -19.97 -8.56
C LEU A 288 4.07 -20.49 -10.01
N THR A 289 2.99 -21.16 -10.39
CA THR A 289 2.73 -21.63 -11.75
C THR A 289 1.97 -20.60 -12.59
N ARG A 290 1.19 -19.74 -11.94
CA ARG A 290 0.28 -18.76 -12.56
C ARG A 290 -0.77 -19.44 -13.44
N ALA A 291 -1.27 -20.59 -12.98
CA ALA A 291 -2.24 -21.40 -13.75
C ALA A 291 -3.51 -20.62 -14.10
N SER A 292 -3.92 -19.68 -13.23
CA SER A 292 -5.09 -18.82 -13.43
C SER A 292 -4.92 -17.76 -14.52
N LEU A 293 -3.71 -17.56 -15.06
CA LEU A 293 -3.45 -16.55 -16.10
C LEU A 293 -4.27 -16.79 -17.37
N VAL A 294 -4.63 -18.04 -17.68
CA VAL A 294 -5.54 -18.42 -18.79
C VAL A 294 -6.92 -17.78 -18.67
N LEU A 295 -7.31 -17.34 -17.47
CA LEU A 295 -8.59 -16.68 -17.24
C LEU A 295 -8.52 -15.18 -17.50
N ALA A 296 -7.34 -14.58 -17.62
CA ALA A 296 -7.20 -13.15 -17.88
C ALA A 296 -7.30 -12.82 -19.38
N THR A 297 -7.85 -11.65 -19.69
CA THR A 297 -8.14 -11.13 -21.05
C THR A 297 -7.38 -9.84 -21.32
N GLU A 298 -7.46 -9.32 -22.56
CA GLU A 298 -6.98 -7.96 -22.86
C GLU A 298 -7.73 -6.87 -22.06
N ALA A 299 -8.95 -7.16 -21.58
CA ALA A 299 -9.72 -6.27 -20.71
C ALA A 299 -9.35 -6.40 -19.23
N SER A 300 -8.40 -7.28 -18.87
CA SER A 300 -7.93 -7.43 -17.49
C SER A 300 -7.04 -6.27 -17.10
N PHE A 301 -7.52 -5.43 -16.18
CA PHE A 301 -6.70 -4.37 -15.60
C PHE A 301 -5.90 -4.88 -14.39
N LEU A 302 -6.27 -6.00 -13.78
CA LEU A 302 -5.57 -6.57 -12.62
C LEU A 302 -5.39 -8.08 -12.81
N TYR A 303 -4.18 -8.56 -12.55
CA TYR A 303 -3.88 -9.97 -12.36
C TYR A 303 -3.00 -10.12 -11.11
N THR A 304 -3.32 -11.08 -10.24
CA THR A 304 -2.50 -11.41 -9.07
C THR A 304 -2.47 -12.91 -8.89
N ALA A 305 -1.29 -13.46 -8.59
CA ALA A 305 -1.09 -14.84 -8.18
C ALA A 305 -0.27 -14.86 -6.89
N THR A 306 -0.75 -15.58 -5.88
CA THR A 306 -0.10 -15.75 -4.58
C THR A 306 -0.44 -17.11 -4.01
N PHE A 307 0.26 -17.56 -2.96
CA PHE A 307 -0.19 -18.74 -2.23
C PHE A 307 -1.23 -18.39 -1.16
N LEU A 308 -2.18 -19.31 -0.96
CA LEU A 308 -3.20 -19.28 0.08
C LEU A 308 -3.14 -20.58 0.88
N ASN A 309 -2.45 -20.55 2.02
CA ASN A 309 -2.41 -21.68 2.95
C ASN A 309 -3.54 -21.57 3.99
N LEU A 310 -4.74 -21.98 3.60
CA LEU A 310 -5.89 -22.04 4.50
C LEU A 310 -5.75 -23.16 5.56
N SER A 311 -4.98 -24.21 5.31
CA SER A 311 -4.81 -25.33 6.25
C SER A 311 -4.12 -24.90 7.55
N GLN A 312 -3.11 -24.02 7.50
CA GLN A 312 -2.54 -23.40 8.71
C GLN A 312 -3.55 -22.52 9.48
N ARG A 313 -4.56 -21.97 8.80
CA ARG A 313 -5.58 -21.10 9.41
C ARG A 313 -6.74 -21.90 10.01
N LEU A 314 -7.06 -23.05 9.41
CA LEU A 314 -8.12 -23.97 9.84
C LEU A 314 -7.74 -24.82 11.05
N SER A 315 -6.44 -25.02 11.30
CA SER A 315 -5.94 -25.72 12.49
C SER A 315 -5.97 -24.88 13.77
N LEU A 316 -6.32 -23.59 13.68
CA LEU A 316 -6.42 -22.69 14.83
C LEU A 316 -7.77 -22.89 15.56
N PRO A 317 -7.79 -22.98 16.91
CA PRO A 317 -9.04 -23.10 17.65
C PRO A 317 -9.97 -21.89 17.42
N ALA A 318 -11.25 -22.14 17.17
CA ALA A 318 -12.27 -21.10 16.89
C ALA A 318 -12.37 -20.01 17.98
N THR A 319 -11.91 -20.29 19.20
CA THR A 319 -11.92 -19.38 20.36
C THR A 319 -10.70 -18.45 20.46
N ARG A 320 -9.70 -18.55 19.56
CA ARG A 320 -8.38 -17.91 19.75
C ARG A 320 -7.95 -16.89 18.69
N VAL A 321 -8.86 -16.34 17.89
CA VAL A 321 -8.47 -15.34 16.88
C VAL A 321 -9.21 -14.03 17.08
N SER A 322 -8.70 -13.19 17.99
CA SER A 322 -9.06 -11.78 18.07
C SER A 322 -8.39 -11.04 16.90
N GLY A 323 -9.20 -10.47 15.99
CA GLY A 323 -8.73 -9.73 14.81
C GLY A 323 -8.97 -10.41 13.45
N THR A 324 -9.54 -11.62 13.39
CA THR A 324 -10.02 -12.19 12.13
C THR A 324 -11.28 -11.47 11.65
N PRO A 325 -11.40 -11.16 10.33
CA PRO A 325 -12.65 -10.66 9.77
C PRO A 325 -13.81 -11.61 10.10
N ALA A 326 -14.98 -11.07 10.48
CA ALA A 326 -16.14 -11.86 10.89
C ALA A 326 -16.57 -12.92 9.86
N PHE A 327 -16.36 -12.64 8.57
CA PHE A 327 -16.55 -13.60 7.49
C PHE A 327 -15.67 -14.86 7.65
N LEU A 328 -14.39 -14.70 7.99
CA LEU A 328 -13.46 -15.82 8.16
C LEU A 328 -13.85 -16.68 9.37
N GLN A 329 -14.33 -16.06 10.46
CA GLN A 329 -14.82 -16.80 11.64
C GLN A 329 -16.06 -17.63 11.30
N ARG A 330 -17.00 -17.08 10.51
CA ARG A 330 -18.18 -17.81 10.03
C ARG A 330 -17.78 -18.98 9.12
N LEU A 331 -16.81 -18.78 8.25
CA LEU A 331 -16.29 -19.79 7.34
C LEU A 331 -15.59 -20.94 8.09
N ILE A 332 -14.74 -20.62 9.07
CA ILE A 332 -14.13 -21.62 9.97
C ILE A 332 -15.21 -22.38 10.76
N ALA A 333 -16.24 -21.69 11.27
CA ALA A 333 -17.35 -22.33 11.97
C ALA A 333 -18.20 -23.23 11.06
N ALA A 334 -18.43 -22.83 9.80
CA ALA A 334 -19.15 -23.62 8.81
C ALA A 334 -18.37 -24.90 8.45
N PHE A 335 -17.06 -24.81 8.32
CA PHE A 335 -16.18 -25.96 8.10
C PHE A 335 -16.17 -26.91 9.28
N ALA A 336 -16.06 -26.40 10.51
CA ALA A 336 -16.13 -27.22 11.72
C ALA A 336 -17.46 -27.98 11.83
N ARG A 337 -18.59 -27.33 11.51
CA ARG A 337 -19.92 -27.97 11.53
C ARG A 337 -20.10 -29.02 10.44
N SER A 338 -19.44 -28.85 9.30
CA SER A 338 -19.55 -29.74 8.14
C SER A 338 -18.48 -30.83 8.10
N GLY A 339 -17.65 -30.93 9.14
CA GLY A 339 -16.56 -31.90 9.22
C GLY A 339 -15.44 -31.67 8.18
N ILE A 340 -15.33 -30.46 7.61
CA ILE A 340 -14.30 -30.14 6.63
C ILE A 340 -13.00 -29.84 7.37
N THR A 341 -12.00 -30.69 7.14
CA THR A 341 -10.67 -30.56 7.71
C THR A 341 -9.71 -29.85 6.77
N ALA A 342 -8.56 -29.42 7.30
CA ALA A 342 -7.44 -28.92 6.50
C ALA A 342 -6.98 -29.93 5.43
N ASP A 343 -7.03 -31.23 5.73
CA ASP A 343 -6.65 -32.29 4.78
C ASP A 343 -7.66 -32.40 3.63
N ASN A 344 -8.96 -32.30 3.92
CA ASN A 344 -9.99 -32.29 2.88
C ASN A 344 -9.80 -31.10 1.93
N TRP A 345 -9.48 -29.92 2.49
CA TRP A 345 -9.16 -28.73 1.70
C TRP A 345 -7.95 -28.93 0.79
N ASN A 346 -6.83 -29.41 1.36
CA ASN A 346 -5.58 -29.59 0.61
C ASN A 346 -5.67 -30.67 -0.48
N LYS A 347 -6.60 -31.64 -0.34
CA LYS A 347 -6.89 -32.64 -1.38
C LYS A 347 -7.78 -32.10 -2.50
N ALA A 348 -8.70 -31.20 -2.17
CA ALA A 348 -9.66 -30.65 -3.11
C ALA A 348 -9.10 -29.49 -3.93
N PHE A 349 -8.28 -28.64 -3.31
CA PHE A 349 -7.80 -27.40 -3.91
C PHE A 349 -6.28 -27.29 -3.92
N GLY A 350 -5.75 -26.69 -4.99
CA GLY A 350 -4.39 -26.19 -5.03
C GLY A 350 -4.20 -24.99 -4.12
N VAL A 351 -2.95 -24.74 -3.75
CA VAL A 351 -2.56 -23.64 -2.84
C VAL A 351 -2.40 -22.30 -3.55
N GLU A 352 -2.41 -22.25 -4.88
CA GLU A 352 -2.23 -21.01 -5.65
C GLU A 352 -3.57 -20.27 -5.79
N LEU A 353 -3.65 -19.07 -5.23
CA LEU A 353 -4.77 -18.14 -5.37
C LEU A 353 -4.49 -17.19 -6.53
N GLY A 354 -5.39 -17.18 -7.50
CA GLY A 354 -5.47 -16.16 -8.54
C GLY A 354 -6.50 -15.09 -8.21
N ILE A 355 -6.25 -13.84 -8.58
CA ILE A 355 -7.24 -12.75 -8.59
C ILE A 355 -7.15 -12.07 -9.95
N VAL A 356 -8.29 -11.89 -10.60
CA VAL A 356 -8.40 -11.20 -11.89
C VAL A 356 -9.44 -10.09 -11.78
N GLY A 357 -9.07 -8.89 -12.20
CA GLY A 357 -9.97 -7.76 -12.38
C GLY A 357 -10.14 -7.48 -13.87
N ASP A 358 -11.36 -7.68 -14.37
CA ASP A 358 -11.74 -7.41 -15.75
C ASP A 358 -12.63 -6.17 -15.81
N TRP A 359 -12.38 -5.29 -16.78
CA TRP A 359 -13.30 -4.19 -17.06
C TRP A 359 -13.53 -4.06 -18.57
N PRO A 360 -14.49 -4.83 -19.12
CA PRO A 360 -14.88 -4.73 -20.52
C PRO A 360 -15.41 -3.33 -20.85
N ALA A 361 -15.18 -2.85 -22.09
CA ALA A 361 -15.55 -1.49 -22.51
C ALA A 361 -17.03 -1.15 -22.33
N ASN A 362 -17.90 -2.16 -22.46
CA ASN A 362 -19.34 -1.99 -22.38
C ASN A 362 -19.88 -2.19 -20.95
N SER A 363 -19.02 -2.44 -19.95
CA SER A 363 -19.43 -2.64 -18.57
C SER A 363 -19.31 -1.35 -17.75
N ARG A 364 -20.33 -1.07 -16.93
CA ARG A 364 -20.34 0.08 -16.02
C ARG A 364 -19.55 -0.15 -14.74
N ILE A 365 -19.36 -1.40 -14.34
CA ILE A 365 -18.64 -1.79 -13.13
C ILE A 365 -17.54 -2.80 -13.50
N PRO A 366 -16.39 -2.76 -12.82
CA PRO A 366 -15.38 -3.79 -12.97
C PRO A 366 -15.89 -5.11 -12.40
N ALA A 367 -15.56 -6.19 -13.08
CA ALA A 367 -15.67 -7.53 -12.53
C ALA A 367 -14.39 -7.86 -11.76
N LEU A 368 -14.54 -8.48 -10.59
CA LEU A 368 -13.42 -9.00 -9.80
C LEU A 368 -13.76 -10.43 -9.41
N PHE A 369 -12.84 -11.35 -9.69
CA PHE A 369 -12.99 -12.75 -9.29
C PHE A 369 -11.67 -13.34 -8.79
N ALA A 370 -11.80 -14.23 -7.82
CA ALA A 370 -10.72 -15.01 -7.24
C ALA A 370 -10.84 -16.47 -7.69
N THR A 371 -9.71 -17.14 -7.87
CA THR A 371 -9.66 -18.50 -8.41
C THR A 371 -8.74 -19.40 -7.60
N LEU A 372 -9.15 -20.66 -7.43
CA LEU A 372 -8.34 -21.72 -6.84
C LEU A 372 -8.30 -22.91 -7.80
N PRO A 373 -7.12 -23.49 -8.09
CA PRO A 373 -7.01 -24.73 -8.84
C PRO A 373 -7.79 -25.84 -8.14
N VAL A 374 -8.54 -26.62 -8.91
CA VAL A 374 -9.26 -27.80 -8.42
C VAL A 374 -8.39 -29.03 -8.68
N GLN A 375 -8.11 -29.80 -7.64
CA GLN A 375 -7.38 -31.07 -7.70
C GLN A 375 -8.34 -32.26 -7.65
N ASP A 376 -9.39 -32.16 -6.84
CA ASP A 376 -10.48 -33.13 -6.78
C ASP A 376 -11.82 -32.39 -6.90
N LEU A 377 -12.49 -32.57 -8.04
CA LEU A 377 -13.76 -31.93 -8.34
C LEU A 377 -14.88 -32.35 -7.37
N ALA A 378 -14.89 -33.60 -6.92
CA ALA A 378 -15.92 -34.08 -6.01
C ALA A 378 -15.75 -33.45 -4.62
N GLY A 379 -14.53 -33.48 -4.08
CA GLY A 379 -14.17 -32.81 -2.83
C GLY A 379 -14.39 -31.30 -2.89
N ALA A 380 -14.03 -30.64 -4.00
CA ALA A 380 -14.25 -29.20 -4.18
C ALA A 380 -15.73 -28.83 -4.13
N ASN A 381 -16.59 -29.59 -4.82
CA ASN A 381 -18.04 -29.39 -4.78
C ASN A 381 -18.60 -29.61 -3.37
N GLN A 382 -18.14 -30.64 -2.66
CA GLN A 382 -18.57 -30.90 -1.28
C GLN A 382 -18.21 -29.73 -0.35
N ILE A 383 -16.99 -29.20 -0.48
CA ILE A 383 -16.52 -28.07 0.35
C ILE A 383 -17.32 -26.80 0.06
N ILE A 384 -17.52 -26.45 -1.22
CA ILE A 384 -18.26 -25.23 -1.57
C ILE A 384 -19.75 -25.36 -1.21
N ALA A 385 -20.36 -26.53 -1.41
CA ALA A 385 -21.73 -26.78 -0.97
C ALA A 385 -21.87 -26.55 0.55
N ALA A 386 -20.93 -27.05 1.36
CA ALA A 386 -20.91 -26.82 2.80
C ALA A 386 -20.66 -25.36 3.20
N MET A 387 -19.86 -24.60 2.44
CA MET A 387 -19.69 -23.16 2.66
C MET A 387 -20.99 -22.40 2.42
N THR A 388 -21.70 -22.77 1.36
CA THR A 388 -22.93 -22.08 0.92
C THR A 388 -24.17 -22.50 1.69
N SER A 389 -24.15 -23.64 2.40
CA SER A 389 -25.24 -24.07 3.27
C SER A 389 -25.28 -23.29 4.60
N ALA A 390 -24.17 -22.68 5.02
CA ALA A 390 -24.11 -21.75 6.14
C ALA A 390 -24.58 -20.36 5.72
N ALA A 391 -25.91 -20.16 5.66
CA ALA A 391 -26.51 -18.91 5.23
C ALA A 391 -26.04 -17.70 6.09
N PRO A 392 -25.65 -16.56 5.49
CA PRO A 392 -25.54 -15.31 6.22
C PRO A 392 -26.95 -14.84 6.67
N GLU A 393 -27.03 -14.16 7.81
CA GLU A 393 -28.24 -13.40 8.18
C GLU A 393 -28.57 -12.42 7.05
N GLY A 394 -29.60 -12.72 6.24
CA GLY A 394 -30.05 -11.86 5.15
C GLY A 394 -30.18 -12.49 3.75
N GLY A 395 -29.88 -13.77 3.53
CA GLY A 395 -30.14 -14.43 2.24
C GLY A 395 -29.69 -15.90 2.14
N ALA A 396 -30.37 -16.69 1.30
CA ALA A 396 -30.01 -18.08 1.01
C ALA A 396 -29.27 -18.17 -0.33
N TRP A 397 -28.23 -19.01 -0.38
CA TRP A 397 -27.55 -19.32 -1.64
C TRP A 397 -28.44 -20.17 -2.54
N THR A 398 -28.51 -19.82 -3.82
CA THR A 398 -29.19 -20.61 -4.85
C THR A 398 -28.17 -21.42 -5.63
N GLN A 399 -28.38 -22.72 -5.73
CA GLN A 399 -27.56 -23.61 -6.56
C GLN A 399 -28.21 -23.80 -7.93
N SER A 400 -27.40 -23.74 -8.99
CA SER A 400 -27.80 -24.13 -10.35
C SER A 400 -26.66 -24.91 -11.00
N ALA A 401 -26.98 -25.88 -11.84
CA ALA A 401 -25.99 -26.63 -12.62
C ALA A 401 -26.16 -26.29 -14.11
N ARG A 402 -25.09 -25.89 -14.78
CA ARG A 402 -25.07 -25.56 -16.21
C ARG A 402 -23.77 -26.03 -16.84
N ASP A 403 -23.84 -26.69 -17.99
CA ASP A 403 -22.68 -27.22 -18.73
C ASP A 403 -21.72 -28.07 -17.88
N GLY A 404 -22.25 -28.87 -16.96
CA GLY A 404 -21.45 -29.70 -16.04
C GLY A 404 -20.76 -28.93 -14.92
N VAL A 405 -21.07 -27.64 -14.73
CA VAL A 405 -20.51 -26.77 -13.68
C VAL A 405 -21.60 -26.41 -12.67
N ASN A 406 -21.27 -26.52 -11.38
CA ASN A 406 -22.13 -26.07 -10.30
C ASN A 406 -21.88 -24.59 -10.00
N TYR A 407 -22.95 -23.80 -10.04
CA TYR A 407 -22.96 -22.39 -9.70
C TYR A 407 -23.76 -22.17 -8.42
N TYR A 408 -23.19 -21.43 -7.48
CA TYR A 408 -23.81 -20.98 -6.25
C TYR A 408 -23.88 -19.47 -6.29
N SER A 409 -25.07 -18.88 -6.18
CA SER A 409 -25.24 -17.42 -6.21
C SER A 409 -26.00 -16.95 -4.98
N LEU A 410 -25.59 -15.80 -4.44
CA LEU A 410 -26.30 -15.14 -3.35
C LEU A 410 -27.07 -13.95 -3.91
N PRO A 411 -28.41 -13.91 -3.80
CA PRO A 411 -29.21 -12.78 -4.26
C PRO A 411 -28.75 -11.47 -3.62
N PRO A 412 -28.84 -10.33 -4.33
CA PRO A 412 -28.39 -9.04 -3.82
C PRO A 412 -29.18 -8.64 -2.57
N ALA A 413 -28.47 -8.33 -1.48
CA ALA A 413 -29.09 -7.90 -0.23
C ALA A 413 -29.75 -6.50 -0.33
N ASN A 414 -29.37 -5.70 -1.33
CA ASN A 414 -29.95 -4.40 -1.63
C ASN A 414 -30.17 -4.26 -3.15
N PRO A 415 -31.42 -4.09 -3.64
CA PRO A 415 -31.70 -3.92 -5.07
C PRO A 415 -30.97 -2.74 -5.73
N MET A 416 -30.55 -1.73 -4.97
CA MET A 416 -29.83 -0.55 -5.47
C MET A 416 -28.35 -0.82 -5.77
N ILE A 417 -27.79 -1.92 -5.27
CA ILE A 417 -26.41 -2.37 -5.55
C ILE A 417 -26.50 -3.81 -6.06
N PRO A 418 -26.52 -4.04 -7.38
CA PRO A 418 -26.75 -5.36 -7.98
C PRO A 418 -25.50 -6.25 -7.91
N VAL A 419 -24.84 -6.32 -6.75
CA VAL A 419 -23.75 -7.27 -6.49
C VAL A 419 -24.38 -8.60 -6.09
N THR A 420 -24.14 -9.62 -6.91
CA THR A 420 -24.68 -10.97 -6.73
C THR A 420 -23.48 -11.90 -6.64
N PRO A 421 -22.90 -12.11 -5.45
CA PRO A 421 -21.74 -12.97 -5.28
C PRO A 421 -22.03 -14.36 -5.85
N THR A 422 -21.14 -14.84 -6.72
CA THR A 422 -21.30 -16.12 -7.40
C THR A 422 -20.03 -16.95 -7.28
N ILE A 423 -20.18 -18.24 -7.01
CA ILE A 423 -19.11 -19.23 -6.99
C ILE A 423 -19.42 -20.30 -8.03
N ALA A 424 -18.50 -20.58 -8.93
CA ALA A 424 -18.55 -21.70 -9.86
C ALA A 424 -17.46 -22.72 -9.51
N VAL A 425 -17.79 -24.00 -9.55
CA VAL A 425 -16.83 -25.09 -9.37
C VAL A 425 -16.71 -25.87 -10.67
N ALA A 426 -15.65 -25.57 -11.43
CA ALA A 426 -15.31 -26.23 -12.68
C ALA A 426 -14.15 -27.21 -12.47
N GLU A 427 -13.87 -28.04 -13.49
CA GLU A 427 -12.87 -29.11 -13.42
C GLU A 427 -11.46 -28.61 -13.07
N LYS A 428 -11.02 -27.50 -13.66
CA LYS A 428 -9.68 -26.94 -13.42
C LYS A 428 -9.63 -25.89 -12.31
N PHE A 429 -10.73 -25.17 -12.09
CA PHE A 429 -10.78 -24.04 -11.16
C PHE A 429 -12.12 -23.93 -10.45
N ALA A 430 -12.06 -23.55 -9.17
CA ALA A 430 -13.16 -22.90 -8.48
C ALA A 430 -12.98 -21.39 -8.63
N ILE A 431 -14.04 -20.70 -9.04
CA ILE A 431 -14.04 -19.27 -9.38
C ILE A 431 -15.10 -18.59 -8.53
N ALA A 432 -14.71 -17.60 -7.72
CA ALA A 432 -15.61 -16.81 -6.90
C ALA A 432 -15.55 -15.35 -7.33
N GLY A 433 -16.67 -14.76 -7.73
CA GLY A 433 -16.76 -13.39 -8.23
C GLY A 433 -17.93 -12.60 -7.63
N VAL A 434 -17.96 -11.32 -7.97
CA VAL A 434 -18.98 -10.37 -7.49
C VAL A 434 -20.26 -10.36 -8.33
N ASP A 435 -20.23 -10.98 -9.50
CA ASP A 435 -21.38 -11.11 -10.39
C ASP A 435 -21.39 -12.46 -11.16
N PRO A 436 -22.57 -12.97 -11.55
CA PRO A 436 -22.68 -14.24 -12.25
C PRO A 436 -22.09 -14.22 -13.66
N ILE A 437 -22.14 -13.07 -14.33
CA ILE A 437 -21.77 -12.92 -15.75
C ILE A 437 -20.25 -13.09 -15.88
N SER A 438 -19.47 -12.44 -15.01
CA SER A 438 -18.03 -12.54 -14.99
C SER A 438 -17.56 -13.95 -14.66
N VAL A 439 -18.23 -14.61 -13.70
CA VAL A 439 -17.90 -15.97 -13.27
C VAL A 439 -18.19 -16.97 -14.37
N GLU A 440 -19.32 -16.84 -15.08
CA GLU A 440 -19.64 -17.69 -16.23
C GLU A 440 -18.65 -17.47 -17.38
N ALA A 441 -18.29 -16.21 -17.68
CA ALA A 441 -17.28 -15.91 -18.69
C ALA A 441 -15.89 -16.46 -18.33
N ALA A 442 -15.47 -16.35 -17.07
CA ALA A 442 -14.22 -16.95 -16.58
C ALA A 442 -14.26 -18.49 -16.66
N THR A 443 -15.40 -19.09 -16.33
CA THR A 443 -15.59 -20.56 -16.42
C THR A 443 -15.52 -21.06 -17.86
N LYS A 444 -16.03 -20.31 -18.83
CA LYS A 444 -15.87 -20.63 -20.25
C LYS A 444 -14.40 -20.54 -20.67
N ARG A 445 -13.71 -19.48 -20.26
CA ARG A 445 -12.27 -19.28 -20.51
C ARG A 445 -11.39 -20.37 -19.88
N SER A 446 -11.78 -20.95 -18.74
CA SER A 446 -10.99 -22.01 -18.10
C SER A 446 -10.83 -23.27 -18.97
N ARG A 447 -11.67 -23.44 -19.99
CA ARG A 447 -11.56 -24.54 -20.97
C ARG A 447 -10.50 -24.27 -22.04
N ALA A 448 -10.13 -23.01 -22.25
CA ALA A 448 -9.06 -22.63 -23.18
C ALA A 448 -7.68 -23.06 -22.67
N SER A 449 -6.70 -23.08 -23.58
CA SER A 449 -5.29 -23.37 -23.27
C SER A 449 -4.41 -22.11 -23.24
N ASN A 450 -4.86 -21.01 -23.86
CA ASN A 450 -4.06 -19.80 -24.08
C ASN A 450 -4.70 -18.62 -23.35
N SER A 451 -3.85 -17.75 -22.80
CA SER A 451 -4.26 -16.48 -22.18
C SER A 451 -4.10 -15.34 -23.18
N GLU A 452 -5.14 -14.52 -23.33
CA GLU A 452 -5.03 -13.28 -24.11
C GLU A 452 -4.12 -12.26 -23.40
N LEU A 453 -4.23 -12.14 -22.06
CA LEU A 453 -3.36 -11.24 -21.29
C LEU A 453 -1.88 -11.64 -21.41
N ALA A 454 -1.57 -12.94 -21.36
CA ALA A 454 -0.19 -13.40 -21.52
C ALA A 454 0.39 -13.13 -22.91
N ALA A 455 -0.47 -12.98 -23.93
CA ALA A 455 -0.06 -12.62 -25.28
C ALA A 455 0.07 -11.10 -25.48
N ALA A 456 -0.45 -10.28 -24.55
CA ALA A 456 -0.42 -8.83 -24.65
C ALA A 456 1.02 -8.28 -24.48
N GLU A 457 1.40 -7.35 -25.35
CA GLU A 457 2.72 -6.70 -25.31
C GLU A 457 2.91 -5.91 -23.99
N SER A 458 1.88 -5.24 -23.50
CA SER A 458 1.92 -4.51 -22.22
C SER A 458 2.22 -5.41 -21.03
N PHE A 459 1.64 -6.62 -21.01
CA PHE A 459 1.88 -7.61 -19.97
C PHE A 459 3.29 -8.16 -20.03
N THR A 460 3.72 -8.63 -21.21
CA THR A 460 5.05 -9.23 -21.41
C THR A 460 6.19 -8.24 -21.17
N ALA A 461 6.03 -7.00 -21.62
CA ALA A 461 6.99 -5.93 -21.36
C ALA A 461 7.06 -5.59 -19.86
N ALA A 462 5.91 -5.53 -19.16
CA ALA A 462 5.89 -5.27 -17.72
C ALA A 462 6.47 -6.45 -16.93
N GLU A 463 6.14 -7.68 -17.28
CA GLU A 463 6.68 -8.89 -16.65
C GLU A 463 8.21 -8.94 -16.71
N ALA A 464 8.79 -8.53 -17.83
CA ALA A 464 10.25 -8.51 -18.02
C ALA A 464 10.99 -7.50 -17.12
N LEU A 465 10.30 -6.54 -16.49
CA LEU A 465 10.90 -5.54 -15.62
C LEU A 465 11.25 -6.07 -14.22
N VAL A 466 10.70 -7.22 -13.83
CA VAL A 466 10.91 -7.80 -12.49
C VAL A 466 11.41 -9.24 -12.60
N PRO A 467 12.17 -9.73 -11.60
CA PRO A 467 12.50 -11.14 -11.53
C PRO A 467 11.23 -12.01 -11.46
N LYS A 468 11.33 -13.26 -11.92
CA LYS A 468 10.21 -14.22 -11.90
C LYS A 468 9.60 -14.31 -10.48
N GLY A 469 8.31 -13.97 -10.36
CA GLY A 469 7.57 -14.06 -9.11
C GLY A 469 7.37 -15.52 -8.71
N ARG A 470 8.03 -15.96 -7.63
CA ARG A 470 7.93 -17.34 -7.12
C ARG A 470 6.92 -17.50 -5.99
N HIS A 471 6.57 -16.42 -5.30
CA HIS A 471 5.62 -16.42 -4.16
C HIS A 471 4.46 -15.44 -4.35
N LEU A 472 4.71 -14.30 -5.00
CA LEU A 472 3.71 -13.33 -5.41
C LEU A 472 4.06 -12.83 -6.81
N PHE A 473 3.04 -12.63 -7.63
CA PHE A 473 3.13 -11.86 -8.86
C PHE A 473 1.87 -11.01 -9.00
N THR A 474 2.02 -9.72 -9.27
CA THR A 474 0.91 -8.80 -9.53
C THR A 474 1.20 -7.99 -10.77
N TYR A 475 0.22 -7.90 -11.67
CA TYR A 475 0.17 -6.98 -12.79
C TYR A 475 -1.06 -6.08 -12.64
N LEU A 476 -0.87 -4.78 -12.82
CA LEU A 476 -1.93 -3.78 -12.77
C LEU A 476 -1.77 -2.80 -13.93
N ASP A 477 -2.68 -2.85 -14.90
CA ASP A 477 -2.75 -1.92 -16.02
C ASP A 477 -3.40 -0.61 -15.57
N THR A 478 -2.57 0.36 -15.22
CA THR A 478 -3.05 1.65 -14.70
C THR A 478 -3.64 2.55 -15.79
N ALA A 479 -3.18 2.41 -17.04
CA ALA A 479 -3.75 3.10 -18.19
C ALA A 479 -5.18 2.61 -18.47
N LEU A 480 -5.37 1.29 -18.57
CA LEU A 480 -6.69 0.70 -18.78
C LEU A 480 -7.63 1.04 -17.63
N LEU A 481 -7.17 0.90 -16.38
CA LEU A 481 -7.97 1.24 -15.20
C LEU A 481 -8.42 2.71 -15.23
N TYR A 482 -7.52 3.64 -15.54
CA TYR A 482 -7.85 5.07 -15.62
C TYR A 482 -8.86 5.36 -16.74
N GLN A 483 -8.65 4.81 -17.94
CA GLN A 483 -9.58 5.01 -19.06
C GLN A 483 -10.99 4.52 -18.73
N ARG A 484 -11.11 3.40 -18.04
CA ARG A 484 -12.40 2.84 -17.62
C ARG A 484 -13.07 3.66 -16.51
N LEU A 485 -12.29 4.11 -15.52
CA LEU A 485 -12.77 5.01 -14.48
C LEU A 485 -13.26 6.33 -15.07
N ASP A 486 -12.50 6.91 -16.01
CA ASP A 486 -12.88 8.15 -16.68
C ASP A 486 -14.19 7.98 -17.46
N ALA A 487 -14.30 6.94 -18.29
CA ALA A 487 -15.52 6.66 -19.06
C ALA A 487 -16.74 6.42 -18.16
N ALA A 488 -16.57 5.75 -17.02
CA ALA A 488 -17.65 5.45 -16.09
C ALA A 488 -18.07 6.67 -15.24
N LEU A 489 -17.13 7.47 -14.78
CA LEU A 489 -17.37 8.53 -13.78
C LEU A 489 -17.52 9.92 -14.38
N ARG A 490 -16.90 10.23 -15.52
CA ARG A 490 -16.95 11.59 -16.12
C ARG A 490 -18.39 12.08 -16.34
N PRO A 491 -19.34 11.30 -16.88
CA PRO A 491 -20.72 11.75 -17.02
C PRO A 491 -21.40 12.04 -15.66
N MET A 492 -21.11 11.20 -14.65
CA MET A 492 -21.65 11.37 -13.30
C MET A 492 -21.08 12.61 -12.61
N LEU A 493 -19.79 12.91 -12.80
CA LEU A 493 -19.15 14.11 -12.27
C LEU A 493 -19.72 15.38 -12.90
N VAL A 494 -19.87 15.40 -14.23
CA VAL A 494 -20.44 16.54 -14.96
C VAL A 494 -21.89 16.79 -14.51
N MET A 495 -22.70 15.73 -14.40
CA MET A 495 -24.07 15.85 -13.89
C MET A 495 -24.08 16.26 -12.41
N GLY A 496 -23.25 15.64 -11.57
CA GLY A 496 -23.20 15.89 -10.12
C GLY A 496 -22.78 17.32 -9.77
N ALA A 497 -21.88 17.92 -10.53
CA ALA A 497 -21.50 19.32 -10.33
C ALA A 497 -22.65 20.32 -10.59
N ALA A 498 -23.65 19.95 -11.40
CA ALA A 498 -24.84 20.77 -11.57
C ALA A 498 -25.74 20.78 -10.32
N PHE A 499 -25.66 19.75 -9.48
CA PHE A 499 -26.49 19.58 -8.28
C PHE A 499 -25.73 19.81 -6.96
N VAL A 500 -24.40 19.82 -6.99
CA VAL A 500 -23.54 20.02 -5.81
C VAL A 500 -22.57 21.18 -6.07
N PRO A 501 -22.94 22.42 -5.69
CA PRO A 501 -22.12 23.62 -5.93
C PRO A 501 -20.68 23.52 -5.39
N ALA A 502 -20.49 22.81 -4.27
CA ALA A 502 -19.19 22.60 -3.66
C ALA A 502 -18.17 21.89 -4.57
N ILE A 503 -18.62 21.04 -5.51
CA ILE A 503 -17.74 20.37 -6.48
C ILE A 503 -17.24 21.39 -7.51
N ALA A 504 -18.15 22.22 -8.03
CA ALA A 504 -17.80 23.27 -8.98
C ALA A 504 -16.93 24.35 -8.33
N GLU A 505 -17.07 24.61 -7.03
CA GLU A 505 -16.18 25.49 -6.27
C GLU A 505 -14.77 24.90 -6.11
N ALA A 506 -14.64 23.60 -5.87
CA ALA A 506 -13.34 22.95 -5.65
C ALA A 506 -12.55 22.67 -6.95
N VAL A 507 -13.24 22.30 -8.03
CA VAL A 507 -12.61 21.78 -9.25
C VAL A 507 -13.31 22.31 -10.50
N ASP A 508 -12.54 22.62 -11.56
CA ASP A 508 -13.09 22.95 -12.87
C ASP A 508 -13.20 21.69 -13.74
N LEU A 509 -14.40 21.10 -13.79
CA LEU A 509 -14.65 19.88 -14.56
C LEU A 509 -14.59 20.08 -16.08
N ALA A 510 -14.75 21.31 -16.57
CA ALA A 510 -14.59 21.61 -18.00
C ALA A 510 -13.11 21.52 -18.43
N LYS A 511 -12.19 21.54 -17.46
CA LYS A 511 -10.75 21.38 -17.66
C LYS A 511 -10.25 19.97 -17.36
N LEU A 512 -11.14 19.00 -17.08
CA LEU A 512 -10.75 17.63 -16.81
C LEU A 512 -9.97 17.06 -18.02
N PRO A 513 -8.69 16.66 -17.86
CA PRO A 513 -7.84 16.25 -18.97
C PRO A 513 -8.46 15.12 -19.78
N ALA A 514 -8.22 15.08 -21.09
CA ALA A 514 -8.67 13.96 -21.91
C ALA A 514 -8.02 12.64 -21.44
N PRO A 515 -8.71 11.50 -21.54
CA PRO A 515 -8.23 10.26 -20.93
C PRO A 515 -6.88 9.78 -21.50
N ASP A 516 -6.65 9.99 -22.79
CA ASP A 516 -5.41 9.68 -23.51
C ASP A 516 -4.21 10.52 -23.02
N VAL A 517 -4.46 11.79 -22.65
CA VAL A 517 -3.42 12.70 -22.10
C VAL A 517 -2.84 12.14 -20.81
N VAL A 518 -3.70 11.52 -19.98
CA VAL A 518 -3.29 10.92 -18.71
C VAL A 518 -2.74 9.51 -18.92
N SER A 519 -3.47 8.65 -19.65
CA SER A 519 -3.13 7.23 -19.76
C SER A 519 -1.80 6.96 -20.44
N ARG A 520 -1.32 7.85 -21.34
CA ARG A 520 -0.01 7.70 -22.00
C ARG A 520 1.19 7.74 -21.03
N HIS A 521 1.01 8.31 -19.84
CA HIS A 521 2.03 8.37 -18.79
C HIS A 521 1.82 7.31 -17.69
N LEU A 522 0.78 6.48 -17.84
CA LEU A 522 0.41 5.46 -16.87
C LEU A 522 0.86 4.08 -17.36
N SER A 523 2.15 3.76 -17.17
CA SER A 523 2.61 2.40 -17.47
C SER A 523 2.01 1.39 -16.48
N PRO A 524 1.94 0.10 -16.83
CA PRO A 524 1.54 -0.93 -15.87
C PRO A 524 2.43 -0.91 -14.61
N ILE A 525 1.84 -1.28 -13.48
CA ILE A 525 2.55 -1.60 -12.24
C ILE A 525 2.73 -3.11 -12.22
N VAL A 526 3.97 -3.55 -12.06
CA VAL A 526 4.30 -4.96 -11.88
C VAL A 526 4.95 -5.15 -10.51
N VAL A 527 4.68 -6.32 -9.91
CA VAL A 527 5.21 -6.71 -8.61
C VAL A 527 5.59 -8.17 -8.67
N SER A 528 6.76 -8.51 -8.12
CA SER A 528 7.12 -9.90 -7.87
C SER A 528 7.69 -10.07 -6.47
N GLN A 529 7.47 -11.26 -5.91
CA GLN A 529 8.11 -11.67 -4.66
C GLN A 529 8.80 -13.02 -4.84
N ARG A 530 9.97 -13.11 -4.23
CA ARG A 530 10.77 -14.34 -4.13
C ARG A 530 11.32 -14.49 -2.72
N TYR A 531 11.66 -15.72 -2.35
CA TYR A 531 12.41 -16.01 -1.14
C TYR A 531 13.87 -16.30 -1.52
N GLU A 532 14.80 -15.60 -0.89
CA GLU A 532 16.25 -15.78 -1.09
C GLU A 532 16.87 -16.07 0.27
N ASN A 533 17.29 -17.32 0.51
CA ASN A 533 18.00 -17.85 1.69
C ASN A 533 17.46 -17.41 3.07
N GLU A 534 17.63 -16.13 3.40
CA GLU A 534 17.44 -15.52 4.71
C GLU A 534 16.20 -14.61 4.80
N GLY A 535 15.48 -14.38 3.70
CA GLY A 535 14.26 -13.56 3.70
C GLY A 535 13.51 -13.46 2.37
N TYR A 536 12.41 -12.71 2.39
CA TYR A 536 11.60 -12.40 1.21
C TYR A 536 12.10 -11.10 0.56
N VAL A 537 12.25 -11.12 -0.77
CA VAL A 537 12.52 -9.94 -1.60
C VAL A 537 11.28 -9.66 -2.45
N THR A 538 10.69 -8.49 -2.27
CA THR A 538 9.59 -7.97 -3.07
C THR A 538 10.11 -6.84 -3.93
N GLU A 539 9.90 -6.92 -5.24
CA GLU A 539 10.25 -5.86 -6.18
C GLU A 539 9.00 -5.34 -6.87
N SER A 540 8.93 -4.04 -7.09
CA SER A 540 7.87 -3.41 -7.88
C SER A 540 8.43 -2.37 -8.83
N VAL A 541 7.83 -2.28 -10.01
CA VAL A 541 8.15 -1.26 -11.03
C VAL A 541 6.85 -0.67 -11.57
N GLY A 542 6.76 0.66 -11.65
CA GLY A 542 5.59 1.35 -12.22
C GLY A 542 5.67 2.88 -12.09
N PRO A 543 4.63 3.61 -12.52
CA PRO A 543 4.60 5.08 -12.45
C PRO A 543 4.47 5.60 -11.01
N VAL A 544 3.96 4.77 -10.10
CA VAL A 544 3.85 5.03 -8.66
C VAL A 544 4.38 3.84 -7.87
N SER A 545 4.87 4.10 -6.65
CA SER A 545 5.26 3.04 -5.72
C SER A 545 4.08 2.11 -5.40
N ILE A 546 4.33 0.80 -5.30
CA ILE A 546 3.30 -0.16 -4.87
C ILE A 546 2.69 0.20 -3.51
N TYR A 547 3.47 0.76 -2.57
CA TYR A 547 2.93 1.15 -1.27
C TYR A 547 1.92 2.27 -1.40
N GLN A 548 2.13 3.18 -2.36
CA GLN A 548 1.18 4.24 -2.68
C GLN A 548 0.01 3.71 -3.52
N ALA A 549 0.22 2.76 -4.43
CA ALA A 549 -0.82 2.16 -5.25
C ALA A 549 -1.76 1.25 -4.45
N VAL A 550 -1.23 0.40 -3.56
CA VAL A 550 -2.02 -0.47 -2.67
C VAL A 550 -2.77 0.36 -1.63
N LEU A 551 -2.14 1.39 -1.04
CA LEU A 551 -2.84 2.34 -0.17
C LEU A 551 -3.84 3.23 -0.93
N GLY A 552 -3.58 3.54 -2.21
CA GLY A 552 -4.46 4.31 -3.08
C GLY A 552 -5.68 3.52 -3.57
N ILE A 553 -5.52 2.25 -3.91
CA ILE A 553 -6.60 1.34 -4.30
C ILE A 553 -7.41 0.89 -3.08
N ALA A 554 -6.75 0.54 -1.97
CA ALA A 554 -7.42 0.29 -0.68
C ALA A 554 -8.06 1.58 -0.13
N GLY A 555 -7.50 2.75 -0.45
CA GLY A 555 -8.06 4.05 -0.16
C GLY A 555 -9.29 4.37 -1.01
N ALA A 556 -9.30 4.05 -2.30
CA ALA A 556 -10.44 4.28 -3.19
C ALA A 556 -11.59 3.30 -2.93
N THR A 557 -11.29 2.00 -2.74
CA THR A 557 -12.30 0.98 -2.38
C THR A 557 -12.75 1.09 -0.93
N GLY A 558 -11.82 1.39 -0.01
CA GLY A 558 -12.09 1.58 1.42
C GLY A 558 -12.78 2.91 1.73
N ALA A 559 -12.48 4.01 1.04
CA ALA A 559 -13.24 5.25 1.17
C ALA A 559 -14.63 5.10 0.56
N GLY A 560 -14.81 4.38 -0.55
CA GLY A 560 -16.13 4.06 -1.10
C GLY A 560 -17.00 3.26 -0.11
N ALA A 561 -16.43 2.20 0.49
CA ALA A 561 -17.14 1.37 1.48
C ALA A 561 -17.33 2.07 2.83
N ALA A 562 -16.36 2.86 3.30
CA ALA A 562 -16.44 3.59 4.56
C ALA A 562 -17.32 4.84 4.46
N TRP A 563 -17.34 5.54 3.31
CA TRP A 563 -18.30 6.60 3.02
C TRP A 563 -19.70 6.02 2.95
N TYR A 564 -19.92 4.93 2.22
CA TYR A 564 -21.22 4.24 2.16
C TYR A 564 -21.69 3.70 3.53
N GLN A 565 -20.81 3.11 4.35
CA GLN A 565 -21.14 2.71 5.71
C GLN A 565 -21.44 3.91 6.62
N ARG A 566 -20.74 5.04 6.45
CA ARG A 566 -20.96 6.25 7.24
C ARG A 566 -22.23 7.00 6.81
N GLU A 567 -22.59 6.98 5.52
CA GLU A 567 -23.87 7.50 4.98
C GLU A 567 -25.05 6.64 5.46
N THR A 568 -24.94 5.30 5.38
CA THR A 568 -25.99 4.38 5.82
C THR A 568 -26.15 4.33 7.34
N GLN A 569 -25.07 4.54 8.10
CA GLN A 569 -25.14 4.74 9.55
C GLN A 569 -25.67 6.13 9.93
N ARG A 570 -25.36 7.20 9.17
CA ARG A 570 -25.96 8.53 9.38
C ARG A 570 -27.45 8.55 9.04
N ALA A 571 -27.87 7.87 7.97
CA ALA A 571 -29.28 7.68 7.64
C ALA A 571 -30.04 6.84 8.67
N ARG A 572 -29.34 5.96 9.42
CA ARG A 572 -29.91 5.20 10.54
C ARG A 572 -29.84 5.91 11.90
N ALA A 573 -28.93 6.87 12.08
CA ALA A 573 -28.68 7.53 13.37
C ALA A 573 -29.11 9.01 13.42
N GLY A 574 -29.47 9.62 12.29
CA GLY A 574 -29.99 10.99 12.22
C GLY A 574 -31.30 11.02 11.47
N GLY A 575 -32.40 11.28 12.18
CA GLY A 575 -33.70 11.54 11.59
C GLY A 575 -33.66 12.81 10.73
N ALA A 576 -33.37 12.66 9.45
CA ALA A 576 -33.81 13.57 8.42
C ALA A 576 -35.13 13.02 7.87
N VAL A 577 -36.23 13.60 8.33
CA VAL A 577 -37.56 13.39 7.76
C VAL A 577 -37.49 13.84 6.30
N LEU A 578 -37.41 12.90 5.37
CA LEU A 578 -37.88 13.16 4.01
C LEU A 578 -39.40 13.45 4.12
N PRO A 579 -39.94 14.49 3.46
CA PRO A 579 -41.38 14.73 3.46
C PRO A 579 -42.06 13.46 2.96
N GLN A 580 -42.89 12.86 3.81
CA GLN A 580 -43.69 11.73 3.40
C GLN A 580 -44.59 12.18 2.24
N PRO A 581 -44.70 11.41 1.15
CA PRO A 581 -45.78 11.62 0.20
C PRO A 581 -47.11 11.51 0.97
N PRO A 582 -48.11 12.36 0.67
CA PRO A 582 -49.38 12.29 1.37
C PRO A 582 -49.97 10.88 1.29
N PRO A 583 -50.65 10.39 2.35
CA PRO A 583 -51.22 9.06 2.36
C PRO A 583 -52.15 8.90 1.17
N VAL A 584 -51.92 7.83 0.40
CA VAL A 584 -52.83 7.39 -0.65
C VAL A 584 -54.16 7.05 0.04
N VAL A 585 -55.17 7.89 -0.17
CA VAL A 585 -56.56 7.57 0.16
C VAL A 585 -56.87 6.31 -0.66
N PRO A 586 -57.30 5.19 -0.04
CA PRO A 586 -57.72 4.02 -0.79
C PRO A 586 -58.84 4.44 -1.73
N ALA A 587 -58.69 4.16 -3.02
CA ALA A 587 -59.80 4.31 -3.96
C ALA A 587 -60.99 3.53 -3.41
N ALA A 588 -62.13 4.21 -3.27
CA ALA A 588 -63.39 3.58 -2.88
C ALA A 588 -63.68 2.42 -3.85
N PRO A 589 -64.21 1.28 -3.35
CA PRO A 589 -64.55 0.16 -4.21
C PRO A 589 -65.55 0.61 -5.27
N SER A 590 -65.21 0.38 -6.55
CA SER A 590 -66.13 0.58 -7.66
C SER A 590 -67.42 -0.20 -7.39
N PRO A 591 -68.60 0.41 -7.58
CA PRO A 591 -69.87 -0.31 -7.42
C PRO A 591 -69.96 -1.48 -8.41
N PRO A 592 -70.64 -2.58 -8.03
CA PRO A 592 -70.74 -3.77 -8.87
C PRO A 592 -71.43 -3.43 -10.20
N LEU A 593 -70.87 -3.95 -11.29
CA LEU A 593 -71.52 -3.95 -12.60
C LEU A 593 -72.93 -4.57 -12.47
N PRO A 594 -73.98 -3.93 -12.99
CA PRO A 594 -75.32 -4.50 -13.02
C PRO A 594 -75.33 -5.77 -13.89
N ALA A 595 -76.03 -6.79 -13.41
CA ALA A 595 -76.25 -8.04 -14.14
C ALA A 595 -76.90 -7.78 -15.51
N ALA A 596 -76.36 -8.40 -16.55
CA ALA A 596 -77.04 -8.51 -17.83
C ALA A 596 -78.33 -9.33 -17.63
N SER A 597 -79.49 -8.69 -17.81
CA SER A 597 -80.78 -9.37 -18.01
C SER A 597 -81.07 -9.42 -19.52
N PRO A 598 -81.78 -10.46 -19.99
CA PRO A 598 -81.59 -11.05 -21.31
C PRO A 598 -82.23 -10.23 -22.44
N SER A 599 -81.62 -10.32 -23.62
CA SER A 599 -82.17 -9.85 -24.88
C SER A 599 -83.37 -10.71 -25.28
N GLU A 600 -84.56 -10.12 -25.36
CA GLU A 600 -85.59 -10.54 -26.30
C GLU A 600 -85.66 -9.48 -27.40
N THR A 601 -85.52 -9.92 -28.65
CA THR A 601 -85.82 -9.21 -29.93
C THR A 601 -87.23 -8.60 -29.95
N PRO A 602 -87.55 -7.62 -30.83
CA PRO A 602 -86.94 -7.29 -32.13
C PRO A 602 -86.25 -5.93 -32.24
#